data_AF-A0A7K4C9U5-F1
#
_entry.id   AF-A0A7K4C9U5-F1
#
_cell.length_a   1.000
_cell.length_b   1.000
_cell.length_c   1.000
_cell.angle_alpha   90.00
_cell.angle_beta   90.00
_cell.angle_gamma   90.00
#
_symmetry.space_group_name_H-M   'P 1'
#
loop_
_entity.id
_entity.type
_entity.pdbx_description
1 polymer ?
#
loop_
_entity_poly.entity_id
_entity_poly.type
_entity_poly.pdbx_seq_one_letter_code
_entity_poly.pdbx_strand_id
1 'polypeptide(L)'
;MHYQTTIVLLLAALALIAGAYAYSAGPAAPDNTMTASPGPANPLAAIIVSDNGVQAKISIGDVTAYHAKMEAEEDGTMVPGQPEIDPCCAWMYRSLSAGIRALWGDEIPQRSDISVASYLPSCGALHTGWYVTGTGPGMDSATADRFILLRPDGTELTDTSHAARSIIAKNRNADSYRIVLTRISTGESVTVALKEEAFPDRFFALFTKVKNDPAVTKEEVAEFNTVKNAFRDNLVQKPDEDLVIIQR
;
A
#
# COMPACT_ATOMS: atom_id res chain seq x y z
N MET A 1 18.93 37.09 52.53
CA MET A 1 20.01 36.78 51.57
C MET A 1 19.56 37.22 50.20
N HIS A 2 20.12 38.35 49.75
CA HIS A 2 19.90 38.96 48.43
C HIS A 2 21.04 38.57 47.49
N TYR A 3 20.72 38.22 46.25
CA TYR A 3 21.57 38.31 45.06
C TYR A 3 20.59 38.60 43.90
N GLN A 4 20.33 39.84 43.48
CA GLN A 4 21.15 40.75 42.65
C GLN A 4 21.86 40.05 41.48
N THR A 5 21.22 40.05 40.30
CA THR A 5 21.47 40.90 39.10
C THR A 5 22.71 40.52 38.30
N THR A 6 22.55 40.09 37.03
CA THR A 6 23.26 40.69 35.88
C THR A 6 22.49 40.41 34.58
N ILE A 7 22.24 41.50 33.84
CA ILE A 7 21.64 41.61 32.51
C ILE A 7 22.73 41.41 31.46
N VAL A 8 22.44 40.74 30.33
CA VAL A 8 23.07 41.06 29.04
C VAL A 8 21.99 41.05 27.94
N LEU A 9 21.64 42.26 27.52
CA LEU A 9 20.97 42.59 26.27
C LEU A 9 21.98 42.47 25.11
N LEU A 10 21.57 41.88 23.99
CA LEU A 10 22.25 42.08 22.71
C LEU A 10 21.20 42.31 21.61
N LEU A 11 20.97 43.60 21.38
CA LEU A 11 20.42 44.19 20.16
C LEU A 11 21.54 44.32 19.14
N ALA A 12 21.34 43.86 17.91
CA ALA A 12 21.98 44.45 16.74
C ALA A 12 21.09 44.23 15.51
N ALA A 13 20.78 45.34 14.86
CA ALA A 13 19.88 45.47 13.73
C ALA A 13 20.65 45.69 12.42
N LEU A 14 19.97 45.34 11.32
CA LEU A 14 20.07 45.83 9.93
C LEU A 14 21.39 45.70 9.14
N ALA A 15 21.26 45.04 7.98
CA ALA A 15 21.66 45.65 6.70
C ALA A 15 20.82 45.06 5.55
N LEU A 16 20.05 45.95 4.91
CA LEU A 16 19.38 45.77 3.62
C LEU A 16 20.42 45.65 2.49
N ILE A 17 20.23 44.70 1.58
CA ILE A 17 20.65 44.86 0.18
C ILE A 17 19.47 44.48 -0.71
N ALA A 18 18.88 45.50 -1.31
CA ALA A 18 17.99 45.39 -2.44
C ALA A 18 18.83 45.07 -3.69
N GLY A 19 18.50 43.98 -4.37
CA GLY A 19 18.96 43.68 -5.72
C GLY A 19 17.74 43.57 -6.63
N ALA A 20 17.40 44.68 -7.27
CA ALA A 20 16.36 44.74 -8.29
C ALA A 20 16.86 44.06 -9.58
N TYR A 21 16.13 43.04 -10.05
CA TYR A 21 16.08 42.71 -11.47
C TYR A 21 14.65 42.93 -11.93
N ALA A 22 14.45 44.05 -12.64
CA ALA A 22 13.28 44.27 -13.46
C ALA A 22 13.41 43.39 -14.71
N TYR A 23 12.46 42.50 -14.93
CA TYR A 23 12.11 42.03 -16.27
C TYR A 23 10.61 42.21 -16.44
N SER A 24 10.24 43.20 -17.24
CA SER A 24 8.89 43.42 -17.71
C SER A 24 8.57 42.41 -18.81
N ALA A 25 7.55 41.58 -18.62
CA ALA A 25 6.80 40.94 -19.69
C ALA A 25 5.31 41.00 -19.31
N GLY A 26 4.47 41.34 -20.29
CA GLY A 26 3.07 41.77 -20.11
C GLY A 26 2.10 40.69 -19.58
N PRO A 27 0.79 40.98 -19.55
CA PRO A 27 -0.19 40.06 -19.00
C PRO A 27 -0.25 38.79 -19.85
N ALA A 28 0.14 37.67 -19.27
CA ALA A 28 -0.03 36.36 -19.88
C ALA A 28 -1.52 36.02 -19.94
N ALA A 29 -1.98 35.63 -21.13
CA ALA A 29 -3.26 34.98 -21.36
C ALA A 29 -3.39 33.71 -20.49
N PRO A 30 -4.61 33.24 -20.18
CA PRO A 30 -4.80 32.00 -19.46
C PRO A 30 -4.38 30.84 -20.36
N ASP A 31 -3.13 30.38 -20.21
CA ASP A 31 -2.65 29.20 -20.91
C ASP A 31 -3.06 27.95 -20.13
N ASN A 32 -3.80 27.15 -20.87
CA ASN A 32 -4.49 25.95 -20.49
C ASN A 32 -3.54 24.80 -20.85
N THR A 33 -2.68 24.37 -19.93
CA THR A 33 -2.01 23.05 -19.89
C THR A 33 -0.95 23.04 -18.78
N MET A 34 -1.34 22.68 -17.57
CA MET A 34 -0.43 22.14 -16.57
C MET A 34 -0.90 20.73 -16.26
N THR A 35 -0.59 19.81 -17.17
CA THR A 35 -0.62 18.38 -16.89
C THR A 35 0.34 18.10 -15.75
N ALA A 36 -0.17 17.57 -14.65
CA ALA A 36 0.62 17.11 -13.52
C ALA A 36 1.72 16.12 -13.99
N SER A 37 2.91 16.25 -13.41
CA SER A 37 4.03 15.34 -13.68
C SER A 37 3.64 13.91 -13.24
N PRO A 38 4.00 12.85 -14.00
CA PRO A 38 3.76 11.49 -13.55
C PRO A 38 4.48 11.29 -12.21
N GLY A 39 3.77 10.72 -11.22
CA GLY A 39 4.31 10.46 -9.89
C GLY A 39 5.64 9.68 -9.91
N PRO A 40 6.34 9.55 -8.77
CA PRO A 40 7.72 9.07 -8.76
C PRO A 40 7.84 7.69 -9.43
N ALA A 41 8.87 7.53 -10.26
CA ALA A 41 9.22 6.31 -11.00
C ALA A 41 9.52 5.08 -10.11
N ASN A 42 9.39 5.20 -8.78
CA ASN A 42 9.59 4.12 -7.82
C ASN A 42 8.22 3.52 -7.43
N PRO A 43 7.87 2.31 -7.89
CA PRO A 43 6.59 1.66 -7.58
C PRO A 43 6.41 1.34 -6.08
N LEU A 44 7.49 1.36 -5.31
CA LEU A 44 7.50 1.17 -3.86
C LEU A 44 7.79 2.46 -3.09
N ALA A 45 7.58 3.62 -3.72
CA ALA A 45 7.55 4.89 -2.99
C ALA A 45 6.57 4.81 -1.81
N ALA A 46 6.88 5.55 -0.75
CA ALA A 46 6.05 5.56 0.45
C ALA A 46 4.65 6.10 0.13
N ILE A 47 3.61 5.43 0.62
CA ILE A 47 2.24 5.95 0.61
C ILE A 47 2.18 7.05 1.67
N ILE A 48 1.76 8.25 1.28
CA ILE A 48 1.58 9.39 2.18
C ILE A 48 0.10 9.57 2.45
N VAL A 49 -0.29 9.55 3.72
CA VAL A 49 -1.67 9.83 4.16
C VAL A 49 -1.67 10.87 5.27
N SER A 50 -2.75 11.62 5.39
CA SER A 50 -3.04 12.43 6.57
C SER A 50 -3.82 11.59 7.57
N ASP A 51 -3.26 11.35 8.74
CA ASP A 51 -3.87 10.62 9.84
C ASP A 51 -4.13 11.60 11.00
N ASN A 52 -5.39 11.98 11.19
CA ASN A 52 -5.80 12.94 12.22
C ASN A 52 -5.00 14.27 12.18
N GLY A 53 -4.69 14.75 10.97
CA GLY A 53 -3.92 15.98 10.74
C GLY A 53 -2.39 15.81 10.80
N VAL A 54 -1.89 14.60 11.07
CA VAL A 54 -0.46 14.26 11.03
C VAL A 54 -0.17 13.48 9.75
N GLN A 55 0.83 13.88 8.98
CA GLN A 55 1.23 13.11 7.80
C GLN A 55 1.96 11.83 8.23
N ALA A 56 1.40 10.69 7.86
CA ALA A 56 2.03 9.39 8.01
C ALA A 56 2.68 8.98 6.68
N LYS A 57 3.95 8.59 6.74
CA LYS A 57 4.71 8.04 5.62
C LYS A 57 4.80 6.52 5.80
N ILE A 58 4.07 5.78 5.00
CA ILE A 58 3.98 4.32 5.08
C ILE A 58 4.86 3.72 3.99
N SER A 59 5.93 3.02 4.37
CA SER A 59 6.79 2.29 3.45
C SER A 59 6.40 0.82 3.35
N ILE A 60 6.87 0.14 2.30
CA ILE A 60 6.75 -1.33 2.20
C ILE A 60 7.46 -2.04 3.36
N GLY A 61 8.51 -1.45 3.92
CA GLY A 61 9.22 -1.98 5.09
C GLY A 61 8.34 -1.99 6.35
N ASP A 62 7.59 -0.91 6.57
CA ASP A 62 6.64 -0.81 7.70
C ASP A 62 5.55 -1.88 7.59
N VAL A 63 5.00 -2.03 6.39
CA VAL A 63 4.01 -3.07 6.07
C VAL A 63 4.58 -4.47 6.28
N THR A 64 5.81 -4.72 5.84
CA THR A 64 6.46 -6.04 5.96
C THR A 64 6.72 -6.38 7.43
N ALA A 65 7.19 -5.40 8.22
CA ALA A 65 7.38 -5.57 9.66
C ALA A 65 6.06 -5.82 10.40
N TYR A 66 5.00 -5.08 10.05
CA TYR A 66 3.68 -5.29 10.61
C TYR A 66 3.12 -6.68 10.25
N HIS A 67 3.22 -7.08 8.99
CA HIS A 67 2.78 -8.39 8.54
C HIS A 67 3.47 -9.52 9.30
N ALA A 68 4.80 -9.47 9.45
CA ALA A 68 5.56 -10.47 10.20
C ALA A 68 5.19 -10.51 11.69
N LYS A 69 4.89 -9.36 12.30
CA LYS A 69 4.37 -9.30 13.67
C LYS A 69 3.01 -10.00 13.78
N MET A 70 2.09 -9.71 12.87
CA MET A 70 0.75 -10.33 12.88
C MET A 70 0.81 -11.83 12.61
N GLU A 71 1.68 -12.31 11.72
CA GLU A 71 1.86 -13.75 11.51
C GLU A 71 2.38 -14.44 12.78
N ALA A 72 3.39 -13.88 13.43
CA ALA A 72 3.92 -14.38 14.70
C ALA A 72 2.85 -14.43 15.82
N GLU A 73 1.95 -13.46 15.85
CA GLU A 73 0.81 -13.46 16.79
C GLU A 73 -0.25 -14.51 16.42
N GLU A 74 -0.52 -14.75 15.13
CA GLU A 74 -1.47 -15.76 14.65
C GLU A 74 -0.97 -17.20 14.87
N ASP A 75 0.32 -17.46 14.64
CA ASP A 75 0.89 -18.82 14.63
C ASP A 75 1.77 -19.16 15.86
N GLY A 76 2.04 -18.17 16.72
CA GLY A 76 2.88 -18.33 17.91
C GLY A 76 4.37 -18.44 17.62
N THR A 77 4.82 -18.07 16.42
CA THR A 77 6.23 -18.06 16.04
C THR A 77 6.94 -16.78 16.48
N MET A 78 8.26 -16.75 16.29
CA MET A 78 9.06 -15.55 16.57
C MET A 78 9.07 -14.63 15.36
N VAL A 79 8.92 -13.33 15.59
CA VAL A 79 9.12 -12.32 14.54
C VAL A 79 10.56 -12.42 14.00
N PRO A 80 10.77 -12.61 12.69
CA PRO A 80 12.10 -12.63 12.10
C PRO A 80 12.84 -11.32 12.34
N GLY A 81 14.16 -11.40 12.59
CA GLY A 81 14.99 -10.20 12.78
C GLY A 81 15.09 -9.32 11.53
N GLN A 82 14.88 -9.90 10.34
CA GLN A 82 14.77 -9.21 9.05
C GLN A 82 13.63 -9.84 8.25
N PRO A 83 12.40 -9.30 8.35
CA PRO A 83 11.26 -9.77 7.56
C PRO A 83 11.48 -9.58 6.05
N GLU A 84 11.11 -10.59 5.26
CA GLU A 84 11.12 -10.51 3.79
C GLU A 84 9.75 -10.05 3.26
N ILE A 85 9.76 -9.34 2.12
CA ILE A 85 8.52 -8.91 1.46
C ILE A 85 7.78 -10.13 0.90
N ASP A 86 6.61 -10.45 1.46
CA ASP A 86 5.69 -11.44 0.88
C ASP A 86 5.07 -10.89 -0.43
N PRO A 87 4.93 -11.71 -1.49
CA PRO A 87 4.30 -11.27 -2.74
C PRO A 87 2.90 -10.66 -2.57
N CYS A 88 2.09 -11.14 -1.61
CA CYS A 88 0.77 -10.55 -1.36
C CYS A 88 0.86 -9.16 -0.74
N CYS A 89 1.88 -8.93 0.12
CA CYS A 89 2.17 -7.61 0.65
C CYS A 89 2.58 -6.65 -0.47
N ALA A 90 3.52 -7.06 -1.33
CA ALA A 90 3.99 -6.27 -2.47
C ALA A 90 2.83 -5.89 -3.41
N TRP A 91 2.00 -6.87 -3.77
CA TRP A 91 0.82 -6.64 -4.60
C TRP A 91 -0.11 -5.60 -3.97
N MET A 92 -0.62 -5.88 -2.76
CA MET A 92 -1.60 -5.00 -2.11
C MET A 92 -1.07 -3.58 -1.93
N TYR A 93 0.19 -3.44 -1.50
CA TYR A 93 0.83 -2.14 -1.31
C TYR A 93 0.85 -1.34 -2.62
N ARG A 94 1.21 -1.99 -3.73
CA ARG A 94 1.22 -1.34 -5.04
C ARG A 94 -0.16 -0.99 -5.54
N SER A 95 -1.14 -1.89 -5.38
CA SER A 95 -2.52 -1.62 -5.77
C SER A 95 -3.08 -0.41 -5.03
N LEU A 96 -2.80 -0.30 -3.72
CA LEU A 96 -3.20 0.84 -2.91
C LEU A 96 -2.50 2.12 -3.37
N SER A 97 -1.18 2.09 -3.57
CA SER A 97 -0.42 3.24 -4.08
C SER A 97 -0.94 3.74 -5.44
N ALA A 98 -1.16 2.82 -6.38
CA ALA A 98 -1.70 3.12 -7.71
C ALA A 98 -3.14 3.65 -7.64
N GLY A 99 -4.01 3.01 -6.85
CA GLY A 99 -5.40 3.44 -6.66
C GLY A 99 -5.51 4.81 -6.00
N ILE A 100 -4.70 5.09 -4.97
CA ILE A 100 -4.67 6.39 -4.29
C ILE A 100 -4.28 7.48 -5.28
N ARG A 101 -3.21 7.29 -6.05
CA ARG A 101 -2.81 8.26 -7.10
C ARG A 101 -3.89 8.46 -8.15
N ALA A 102 -4.63 7.41 -8.51
CA ALA A 102 -5.72 7.53 -9.46
C ALA A 102 -6.89 8.37 -8.91
N LEU A 103 -7.26 8.20 -7.63
CA LEU A 103 -8.40 8.89 -7.01
C LEU A 103 -8.08 10.30 -6.49
N TRP A 104 -6.89 10.51 -5.92
CA TRP A 104 -6.52 11.78 -5.29
C TRP A 104 -5.53 12.61 -6.13
N GLY A 105 -4.89 12.03 -7.15
CA GLY A 105 -3.86 12.72 -7.92
C GLY A 105 -2.70 13.14 -7.01
N ASP A 106 -2.52 14.45 -6.87
CA ASP A 106 -1.49 15.07 -6.02
C ASP A 106 -1.98 15.39 -4.60
N GLU A 107 -3.28 15.20 -4.30
CA GLU A 107 -3.82 15.41 -2.95
C GLU A 107 -3.32 14.31 -2.00
N ILE A 108 -2.96 14.70 -0.77
CA ILE A 108 -2.69 13.74 0.31
C ILE A 108 -4.04 13.28 0.88
N PRO A 109 -4.43 12.00 0.74
CA PRO A 109 -5.71 11.52 1.26
C PRO A 109 -5.73 11.57 2.78
N GLN A 110 -6.90 11.92 3.35
CA GLN A 110 -7.16 11.61 4.75
C GLN A 110 -7.29 10.09 4.87
N ARG A 111 -6.58 9.46 5.81
CA ARG A 111 -6.58 8.01 5.99
C ARG A 111 -7.99 7.46 6.22
N SER A 112 -8.81 8.20 6.95
CA SER A 112 -10.23 7.89 7.21
C SER A 112 -11.13 8.00 5.98
N ASP A 113 -10.65 8.59 4.89
CA ASP A 113 -11.38 8.79 3.62
C ASP A 113 -11.10 7.69 2.59
N ILE A 114 -10.20 6.76 2.93
CA ILE A 114 -9.82 5.61 2.09
C ILE A 114 -10.66 4.41 2.52
N SER A 115 -11.43 3.84 1.59
CA SER A 115 -12.08 2.53 1.77
C SER A 115 -11.58 1.53 0.73
N VAL A 116 -11.38 0.28 1.13
CA VAL A 116 -10.85 -0.80 0.29
C VAL A 116 -11.71 -2.05 0.41
N ALA A 117 -12.10 -2.62 -0.73
CA ALA A 117 -12.63 -3.97 -0.80
C ALA A 117 -11.66 -4.86 -1.60
N SER A 118 -11.14 -5.92 -0.97
CA SER A 118 -10.12 -6.80 -1.58
C SER A 118 -10.65 -8.19 -1.89
N TYR A 119 -10.37 -8.69 -3.09
CA TYR A 119 -10.66 -10.06 -3.51
C TYR A 119 -9.54 -11.05 -3.18
N LEU A 120 -8.46 -10.62 -2.52
CA LEU A 120 -7.31 -11.47 -2.20
C LEU A 120 -7.36 -11.89 -0.72
N PRO A 121 -7.89 -13.08 -0.37
CA PRO A 121 -8.02 -13.52 1.01
C PRO A 121 -6.71 -14.11 1.56
N SER A 122 -5.60 -13.38 1.49
CA SER A 122 -4.30 -13.80 2.06
C SER A 122 -3.88 -12.91 3.24
N CYS A 123 -3.07 -13.47 4.15
CA CYS A 123 -2.56 -12.73 5.31
C CYS A 123 -1.78 -11.48 4.89
N GLY A 124 -0.88 -11.59 3.90
CA GLY A 124 -0.13 -10.44 3.41
C GLY A 124 -1.01 -9.33 2.83
N ALA A 125 -2.06 -9.68 2.08
CA ALA A 125 -2.99 -8.68 1.55
C ALA A 125 -3.82 -8.01 2.65
N LEU A 126 -4.33 -8.81 3.60
CA LEU A 126 -5.09 -8.33 4.74
C LEU A 126 -4.26 -7.39 5.62
N HIS A 127 -3.06 -7.82 6.03
CA HIS A 127 -2.21 -7.06 6.95
C HIS A 127 -1.73 -5.74 6.29
N THR A 128 -1.41 -5.76 4.99
CA THR A 128 -1.12 -4.53 4.24
C THR A 128 -2.32 -3.61 4.16
N GLY A 129 -3.49 -4.14 3.83
CA GLY A 129 -4.74 -3.39 3.78
C GLY A 129 -5.05 -2.70 5.10
N TRP A 130 -4.99 -3.47 6.19
CA TRP A 130 -5.08 -3.00 7.56
C TRP A 130 -4.09 -1.90 7.88
N TYR A 131 -2.81 -2.12 7.58
CA TYR A 131 -1.77 -1.15 7.89
C TYR A 131 -1.89 0.13 7.08
N VAL A 132 -2.36 0.11 5.84
CA VAL A 132 -2.51 1.35 5.06
C VAL A 132 -3.77 2.11 5.48
N THR A 133 -4.89 1.41 5.65
CA THR A 133 -6.19 2.02 6.00
C THR A 133 -6.32 2.35 7.50
N GLY A 134 -5.42 1.84 8.33
CA GLY A 134 -5.43 2.07 9.78
C GLY A 134 -6.44 1.21 10.54
N THR A 135 -6.83 0.07 9.98
CA THR A 135 -7.95 -0.75 10.46
C THR A 135 -7.53 -2.03 11.19
N GLY A 136 -6.23 -2.28 11.27
CA GLY A 136 -5.69 -3.48 11.90
C GLY A 136 -5.71 -3.45 13.42
N PRO A 137 -5.46 -4.60 14.07
CA PRO A 137 -5.24 -4.68 15.51
C PRO A 137 -4.23 -3.65 16.01
N GLY A 138 -4.61 -2.90 17.06
CA GLY A 138 -3.77 -1.86 17.66
C GLY A 138 -3.75 -0.52 16.91
N MET A 139 -4.64 -0.33 15.93
CA MET A 139 -4.81 0.94 15.19
C MET A 139 -6.11 1.65 15.59
N ASP A 140 -6.46 2.74 14.88
CA ASP A 140 -7.62 3.56 15.21
C ASP A 140 -8.94 2.83 14.95
N SER A 141 -9.74 2.63 15.99
CA SER A 141 -11.06 2.01 15.87
C SER A 141 -12.05 2.78 15.00
N ALA A 142 -11.85 4.10 14.79
CA ALA A 142 -12.74 4.93 13.97
C ALA A 142 -12.71 4.55 12.48
N THR A 143 -11.70 3.79 12.04
CA THR A 143 -11.57 3.33 10.66
C THR A 143 -11.89 1.84 10.49
N ALA A 144 -12.29 1.09 11.53
CA ALA A 144 -12.39 -0.37 11.49
C ALA A 144 -13.11 -0.98 10.26
N ASP A 145 -14.14 -0.31 9.72
CA ASP A 145 -14.92 -0.79 8.55
C ASP A 145 -14.37 -0.34 7.18
N ARG A 146 -13.16 0.22 7.13
CA ARG A 146 -12.56 0.80 5.90
C ARG A 146 -11.80 -0.21 5.06
N PHE A 147 -11.57 -1.43 5.57
CA PHE A 147 -10.99 -2.51 4.79
C PHE A 147 -11.83 -3.76 4.96
N ILE A 148 -12.36 -4.27 3.85
CA ILE A 148 -13.13 -5.52 3.82
C ILE A 148 -12.49 -6.53 2.86
N LEU A 149 -12.62 -7.81 3.21
CA LEU A 149 -12.33 -8.91 2.30
C LEU A 149 -13.60 -9.34 1.60
N LEU A 150 -13.50 -9.61 0.30
CA LEU A 150 -14.59 -10.14 -0.52
C LEU A 150 -14.28 -11.58 -0.91
N ARG A 151 -15.32 -12.38 -0.99
CA ARG A 151 -15.31 -13.70 -1.61
C ARG A 151 -15.25 -13.55 -3.14
N PRO A 152 -14.91 -14.62 -3.89
CA PRO A 152 -14.93 -14.60 -5.35
C PRO A 152 -16.27 -14.18 -5.96
N ASP A 153 -17.38 -14.45 -5.28
CA ASP A 153 -18.73 -14.05 -5.69
C ASP A 153 -19.07 -12.58 -5.38
N GLY A 154 -18.14 -11.83 -4.78
CA GLY A 154 -18.30 -10.42 -4.40
C GLY A 154 -18.96 -10.18 -3.05
N THR A 155 -19.36 -11.23 -2.32
CA THR A 155 -19.92 -11.08 -0.96
C THR A 155 -18.83 -10.82 0.06
N GLU A 156 -19.15 -10.07 1.12
CA GLU A 156 -18.19 -9.77 2.20
C GLU A 156 -17.86 -11.02 3.02
N LEU A 157 -16.56 -11.26 3.21
CA LEU A 157 -16.03 -12.25 4.13
C LEU A 157 -15.96 -11.66 5.55
N THR A 158 -17.03 -11.84 6.32
CA THR A 158 -17.18 -11.30 7.68
C THR A 158 -16.31 -12.02 8.72
N ASP A 159 -16.13 -13.34 8.59
CA ASP A 159 -15.13 -14.09 9.37
C ASP A 159 -13.78 -14.00 8.66
N THR A 160 -12.96 -13.06 9.11
CA THR A 160 -11.61 -12.85 8.59
C THR A 160 -10.57 -13.67 9.35
N SER A 161 -10.91 -14.67 10.16
CA SER A 161 -9.91 -15.50 10.86
C SER A 161 -8.99 -16.26 9.88
N HIS A 162 -7.78 -16.61 10.34
CA HIS A 162 -6.82 -17.38 9.55
C HIS A 162 -7.43 -18.66 8.96
N ALA A 163 -8.24 -19.37 9.76
CA ALA A 163 -8.93 -20.60 9.33
C ALA A 163 -9.92 -20.34 8.20
N ALA A 164 -10.79 -19.33 8.33
CA ALA A 164 -11.76 -18.96 7.31
C ALA A 164 -11.08 -18.50 6.00
N ARG A 165 -10.09 -17.61 6.11
CA ARG A 165 -9.32 -17.12 4.94
C ARG A 165 -8.60 -18.25 4.22
N SER A 166 -7.97 -19.16 4.96
CA SER A 166 -7.19 -20.26 4.39
C SER A 166 -8.01 -21.22 3.53
N ILE A 167 -9.30 -21.41 3.83
CA ILE A 167 -10.19 -22.24 3.00
C ILE A 167 -10.38 -21.62 1.62
N ILE A 168 -10.58 -20.31 1.56
CA ILE A 168 -10.85 -19.58 0.32
C ILE A 168 -9.53 -19.37 -0.45
N ALA A 169 -8.45 -19.04 0.24
CA ALA A 169 -7.13 -18.76 -0.34
C ALA A 169 -6.57 -19.92 -1.17
N LYS A 170 -6.95 -21.17 -0.87
CA LYS A 170 -6.53 -22.38 -1.60
C LYS A 170 -6.96 -22.40 -3.07
N ASN A 171 -8.00 -21.65 -3.42
CA ASN A 171 -8.56 -21.60 -4.77
C ASN A 171 -8.35 -20.24 -5.44
N ARG A 172 -7.43 -19.41 -4.92
CA ARG A 172 -7.14 -18.11 -5.52
C ARG A 172 -6.57 -18.27 -6.93
N ASN A 173 -6.93 -17.33 -7.80
CA ASN A 173 -6.55 -17.25 -9.20
C ASN A 173 -6.19 -15.79 -9.54
N ALA A 174 -6.01 -15.46 -10.83
CA ALA A 174 -5.69 -14.10 -11.27
C ALA A 174 -6.74 -13.08 -10.81
N ASP A 175 -8.04 -13.42 -10.89
CA ASP A 175 -9.15 -12.54 -10.49
C ASP A 175 -9.16 -12.19 -8.99
N SER A 176 -8.49 -13.02 -8.16
CA SER A 176 -8.31 -12.74 -6.75
C SER A 176 -7.39 -11.53 -6.52
N TYR A 177 -6.50 -11.21 -7.46
CA TYR A 177 -5.60 -10.06 -7.38
C TYR A 177 -6.29 -8.81 -7.92
N ARG A 178 -7.36 -8.41 -7.20
CA ARG A 178 -8.17 -7.24 -7.50
C ARG A 178 -8.59 -6.54 -6.21
N ILE A 179 -8.60 -5.22 -6.24
CA ILE A 179 -9.19 -4.39 -5.19
C ILE A 179 -10.11 -3.34 -5.81
N VAL A 180 -11.09 -2.90 -5.04
CA VAL A 180 -11.85 -1.67 -5.30
C VAL A 180 -11.46 -0.68 -4.22
N LEU A 181 -10.92 0.46 -4.63
CA LEU A 181 -10.58 1.56 -3.75
C LEU A 181 -11.65 2.65 -3.92
N THR A 182 -12.14 3.21 -2.83
CA THR A 182 -13.19 4.23 -2.84
C THR A 182 -12.76 5.44 -2.00
N ARG A 183 -12.92 6.64 -2.57
CA ARG A 183 -12.85 7.92 -1.86
C ARG A 183 -14.21 8.19 -1.23
N ILE A 184 -14.31 8.08 0.09
CA ILE A 184 -15.61 8.12 0.79
C ILE A 184 -16.31 9.47 0.62
N SER A 185 -15.54 10.56 0.71
CA SER A 185 -16.02 11.93 0.64
C SER A 185 -16.69 12.29 -0.68
N THR A 186 -16.30 11.63 -1.79
CA THR A 186 -16.85 11.88 -3.13
C THR A 186 -17.70 10.73 -3.65
N GLY A 187 -17.52 9.52 -3.11
CA GLY A 187 -18.11 8.29 -3.63
C GLY A 187 -17.40 7.74 -4.88
N GLU A 188 -16.36 8.41 -5.38
CA GLU A 188 -15.59 7.95 -6.53
C GLU A 188 -14.82 6.67 -6.16
N SER A 189 -14.75 5.74 -7.10
CA SER A 189 -14.07 4.47 -6.91
C SER A 189 -13.19 4.13 -8.11
N VAL A 190 -12.14 3.35 -7.85
CA VAL A 190 -11.31 2.74 -8.89
C VAL A 190 -11.12 1.27 -8.58
N THR A 191 -11.19 0.44 -9.61
CA THR A 191 -10.77 -0.95 -9.53
C THR A 191 -9.33 -1.06 -9.97
N VAL A 192 -8.49 -1.68 -9.13
CA VAL A 192 -7.10 -2.00 -9.46
C VAL A 192 -6.95 -3.50 -9.50
N ALA A 193 -6.52 -4.05 -10.63
CA ALA A 193 -6.33 -5.48 -10.85
C ALA A 193 -4.94 -5.77 -11.40
N LEU A 194 -4.39 -6.95 -11.09
CA LEU A 194 -3.13 -7.38 -11.66
C LEU A 194 -3.38 -7.97 -13.05
N LYS A 195 -2.53 -7.60 -14.01
CA LYS A 195 -2.51 -8.18 -15.35
C LYS A 195 -2.21 -9.68 -15.28
N GLU A 196 -2.81 -10.46 -16.17
CA GLU A 196 -2.56 -11.90 -16.22
C GLU A 196 -1.09 -12.20 -16.56
N GLU A 197 -0.47 -11.36 -17.39
CA GLU A 197 0.93 -11.45 -17.78
C GLU A 197 1.93 -11.12 -16.65
N ALA A 198 1.44 -10.60 -15.52
CA ALA A 198 2.27 -10.37 -14.33
C ALA A 198 2.62 -11.67 -13.61
N PHE A 199 1.79 -12.71 -13.78
CA PHE A 199 2.01 -14.01 -13.15
C PHE A 199 3.01 -14.81 -13.99
N PRO A 200 4.09 -15.35 -13.38
CA PRO A 200 4.97 -16.26 -14.09
C PRO A 200 4.23 -17.52 -14.54
N ASP A 201 4.72 -18.15 -15.61
CA ASP A 201 4.20 -19.41 -16.10
C ASP A 201 4.05 -20.45 -14.97
N ARG A 202 2.95 -21.20 -15.03
CA ARG A 202 2.59 -22.26 -14.07
C ARG A 202 2.40 -21.78 -12.62
N PHE A 203 2.43 -20.49 -12.30
CA PHE A 203 2.26 -19.98 -10.94
C PHE A 203 1.02 -20.56 -10.24
N PHE A 204 -0.15 -20.45 -10.86
CA PHE A 204 -1.40 -20.96 -10.26
C PHE A 204 -1.51 -22.48 -10.27
N ALA A 205 -0.95 -23.15 -11.29
CA ALA A 205 -0.92 -24.62 -11.33
C ALA A 205 -0.08 -25.18 -10.17
N LEU A 206 1.11 -24.63 -9.94
CA LEU A 206 1.99 -25.00 -8.84
C LEU A 206 1.40 -24.59 -7.49
N PHE A 207 0.83 -23.39 -7.38
CA PHE A 207 0.16 -22.93 -6.16
C PHE A 207 -0.95 -23.90 -5.73
N THR A 208 -1.84 -24.24 -6.66
CA THR A 208 -2.96 -25.16 -6.42
C THR A 208 -2.44 -26.53 -5.99
N LYS A 209 -1.40 -27.04 -6.67
CA LYS A 209 -0.79 -28.32 -6.33
C LYS A 209 -0.20 -28.31 -4.93
N VAL A 210 0.68 -27.35 -4.61
CA VAL A 210 1.33 -27.25 -3.29
C VAL A 210 0.31 -27.08 -2.16
N LYS A 211 -0.82 -26.41 -2.39
CA LYS A 211 -1.81 -26.13 -1.34
C LYS A 211 -2.83 -27.25 -1.13
N ASN A 212 -3.11 -28.04 -2.15
CA ASN A 212 -4.24 -28.99 -2.14
C ASN A 212 -3.83 -30.45 -2.34
N ASP A 213 -2.65 -30.73 -2.92
CA ASP A 213 -2.21 -32.09 -3.23
C ASP A 213 -1.35 -32.66 -2.09
N PRO A 214 -1.84 -33.67 -1.34
CA PRO A 214 -1.04 -34.33 -0.31
C PRO A 214 0.14 -35.13 -0.87
N ALA A 215 0.18 -35.40 -2.18
CA ALA A 215 1.25 -36.11 -2.87
C ALA A 215 2.29 -35.17 -3.51
N VAL A 216 2.21 -33.85 -3.28
CA VAL A 216 3.19 -32.89 -3.81
C VAL A 216 4.62 -33.24 -3.39
N THR A 217 5.56 -33.22 -4.34
CA THR A 217 6.94 -33.56 -4.06
C THR A 217 7.74 -32.38 -3.51
N LYS A 218 8.92 -32.64 -2.92
CA LYS A 218 9.83 -31.59 -2.46
C LYS A 218 10.33 -30.73 -3.61
N GLU A 219 10.56 -31.34 -4.78
CA GLU A 219 11.00 -30.67 -5.99
C GLU A 219 9.93 -29.70 -6.50
N GLU A 220 8.65 -30.08 -6.43
CA GLU A 220 7.53 -29.22 -6.81
C GLU A 220 7.33 -28.05 -5.85
N VAL A 221 7.55 -28.27 -4.55
CA VAL A 221 7.57 -27.19 -3.54
C VAL A 221 8.73 -26.23 -3.80
N ALA A 222 9.92 -26.74 -4.15
CA ALA A 222 11.07 -25.91 -4.49
C ALA A 222 10.84 -25.12 -5.79
N GLU A 223 10.24 -25.75 -6.81
CA GLU A 223 9.83 -25.09 -8.05
C GLU A 223 8.82 -23.97 -7.75
N PHE A 224 7.79 -24.26 -6.96
CA PHE A 224 6.81 -23.25 -6.56
C PHE A 224 7.46 -22.07 -5.82
N ASN A 225 8.39 -22.32 -4.90
CA ASN A 225 9.08 -21.24 -4.20
C ASN A 225 9.92 -20.38 -5.14
N THR A 226 10.55 -20.97 -6.16
CA THR A 226 11.29 -20.23 -7.20
C THR A 226 10.35 -19.33 -8.00
N VAL A 227 9.22 -19.87 -8.46
CA VAL A 227 8.19 -19.14 -9.21
C VAL A 227 7.52 -18.05 -8.35
N LYS A 228 7.28 -18.33 -7.06
CA LYS A 228 6.76 -17.37 -6.08
C LYS A 228 7.72 -16.21 -5.85
N ASN A 229 9.01 -16.47 -5.76
CA ASN A 229 10.03 -15.43 -5.59
C ASN A 229 10.15 -14.58 -6.86
N ALA A 230 10.11 -15.20 -8.05
CA ALA A 230 10.07 -14.45 -9.31
C ALA A 230 8.82 -13.56 -9.42
N PHE A 231 7.66 -14.04 -8.95
CA PHE A 231 6.44 -13.23 -8.87
C PHE A 231 6.60 -12.03 -7.92
N ARG A 232 7.13 -12.26 -6.71
CA ARG A 232 7.48 -11.17 -5.78
C ARG A 232 8.42 -10.15 -6.43
N ASP A 233 9.48 -10.61 -7.08
CA ASP A 233 10.49 -9.74 -7.68
C ASP A 233 9.91 -8.89 -8.80
N ASN A 234 9.05 -9.46 -9.64
CA ASN A 234 8.28 -8.70 -10.62
C ASN A 234 7.45 -7.60 -9.94
N LEU A 235 6.71 -7.94 -8.88
CA LEU A 235 5.92 -6.98 -8.09
C LEU A 235 6.78 -5.92 -7.40
N VAL A 236 8.06 -6.16 -7.14
CA VAL A 236 8.94 -5.17 -6.51
C VAL A 236 9.61 -4.26 -7.54
N GLN A 237 9.94 -4.80 -8.71
CA GLN A 237 10.87 -4.17 -9.65
C GLN A 237 10.20 -3.54 -10.88
N LYS A 238 9.14 -4.15 -11.41
CA LYS A 238 8.51 -3.67 -12.65
C LYS A 238 7.70 -2.39 -12.42
N PRO A 239 7.56 -1.51 -13.40
CA PRO A 239 6.71 -0.32 -13.27
C PRO A 239 5.22 -0.71 -13.25
N ASP A 240 4.34 0.21 -12.86
CA ASP A 240 2.91 -0.11 -12.67
C ASP A 240 2.20 -0.40 -14.00
N GLU A 241 2.56 0.30 -15.07
CA GLU A 241 2.01 0.09 -16.41
C GLU A 241 2.22 -1.33 -16.94
N ASP A 242 3.24 -2.05 -16.46
CA ASP A 242 3.52 -3.43 -16.85
C ASP A 242 2.77 -4.46 -15.99
N LEU A 243 2.18 -4.04 -14.87
CA LEU A 243 1.64 -4.94 -13.86
C LEU A 243 0.16 -4.75 -13.58
N VAL A 244 -0.33 -3.52 -13.56
CA VAL A 244 -1.68 -3.23 -13.06
C VAL A 244 -2.58 -2.66 -14.15
N ILE A 245 -3.86 -2.95 -14.01
CA ILE A 245 -4.95 -2.34 -14.76
C ILE A 245 -5.73 -1.47 -13.76
N ILE A 246 -5.98 -0.22 -14.12
CA ILE A 246 -6.79 0.71 -13.32
C ILE A 246 -8.04 1.05 -14.13
N GLN A 247 -9.22 0.79 -13.57
CA GLN A 247 -10.52 1.09 -14.17
C GLN A 247 -11.26 2.07 -13.25
N ARG A 248 -11.73 3.19 -13.81
CA ARG A 248 -12.55 4.18 -13.10
C ARG A 248 -14.02 3.95 -13.40
#